data_AF-A0A7M4ABF0-F1
#
_entry.id   AF-A0A7M4ABF0-F1
#
_cell.length_a   1.000
_cell.length_b   1.000
_cell.length_c   1.000
_cell.angle_alpha   90.00
_cell.angle_beta   90.00
_cell.angle_gamma   90.00
#
_symmetry.space_group_name_H-M   'P 1'
#
loop_
_entity.id
_entity.type
_entity.pdbx_description
1 polymer ?
#
loop_
_entity_poly.entity_id
_entity_poly.type
_entity_poly.pdbx_seq_one_letter_code
_entity_poly.pdbx_strand_id
1 'polypeptide(L)'
;AGFQNLFSWIESNSDISISELQTTWEFHTSSTESMIGPLLSMRNDALERIGDGIGCTVESNTEVFDEEGNRSHWLMTGTFTTPQYTESFFPPALIRRTSIDDRTPVFVENREIPFWLVIPNSA
;
A
#
# COMPACT_ATOMS: atom_id res chain seq x y z
N ALA A 1 -20.45 -0.80 18.16
CA ALA A 1 -21.30 0.36 18.52
C ALA A 1 -22.50 0.53 17.57
N GLY A 2 -22.42 0.13 16.29
CA GLY A 2 -23.50 0.34 15.29
C GLY A 2 -24.88 -0.19 15.69
N PHE A 3 -25.01 -1.47 16.06
CA PHE A 3 -26.30 -2.07 16.39
C PHE A 3 -27.03 -1.46 17.59
N GLN A 4 -26.32 -1.03 18.65
CA GLN A 4 -26.97 -0.43 19.82
C GLN A 4 -27.61 0.92 19.48
N ASN A 5 -26.94 1.73 18.64
CA ASN A 5 -27.51 2.98 18.16
C ASN A 5 -28.73 2.73 17.25
N LEU A 6 -28.66 1.70 16.39
CA LEU A 6 -29.78 1.30 15.55
C LEU A 6 -30.99 0.86 16.39
N PHE A 7 -30.76 0.05 17.42
CA PHE A 7 -31.78 -0.42 18.34
C PHE A 7 -32.42 0.70 19.15
N SER A 8 -31.62 1.60 19.73
CA SER A 8 -32.14 2.78 20.42
C SER A 8 -32.94 3.69 19.49
N TRP A 9 -32.53 3.82 18.22
CA TRP A 9 -33.28 4.57 17.21
C TRP A 9 -34.63 3.91 16.90
N ILE A 10 -34.68 2.59 16.71
CA ILE A 10 -35.92 1.84 16.44
C ILE A 10 -36.93 2.03 17.59
N GLU A 11 -36.51 1.84 18.84
CA GLU A 11 -37.39 2.02 20.00
C GLU A 11 -37.91 3.46 20.15
N SER A 12 -37.12 4.45 19.72
CA SER A 12 -37.48 5.86 19.85
C SER A 12 -38.29 6.40 18.68
N ASN A 13 -38.24 5.77 17.51
CA ASN A 13 -38.80 6.29 16.26
C ASN A 13 -39.80 5.34 15.59
N SER A 14 -40.06 4.17 16.17
CA SER A 14 -41.03 3.21 15.66
C SER A 14 -41.75 2.50 16.81
N ASP A 15 -42.94 1.97 16.54
CA ASP A 15 -43.71 1.19 17.52
C ASP A 15 -43.30 -0.30 17.56
N ILE A 16 -42.13 -0.64 17.00
CA ILE A 16 -41.64 -2.01 16.90
C ILE A 16 -40.72 -2.30 18.09
N SER A 17 -41.06 -3.31 18.89
CA SER A 17 -40.18 -3.75 19.97
C SER A 17 -38.97 -4.49 19.41
N ILE A 18 -37.77 -4.23 19.97
CA ILE A 18 -36.55 -4.98 19.61
C ILE A 18 -36.76 -6.49 19.82
N SER A 19 -37.55 -6.88 20.83
CA SER A 19 -37.85 -8.29 21.13
C SER A 19 -38.61 -9.01 20.01
N GLU A 20 -39.24 -8.27 19.10
CA GLU A 20 -40.02 -8.80 17.98
C GLU A 20 -39.21 -8.85 16.67
N LEU A 21 -38.02 -8.23 16.65
CA LEU A 21 -37.13 -8.26 15.49
C LEU A 21 -36.61 -9.68 15.25
N GLN A 22 -36.93 -10.23 14.07
CA GLN A 22 -36.45 -11.56 13.68
C GLN A 22 -35.01 -11.53 13.14
N THR A 23 -34.59 -10.40 12.55
CA THR A 23 -33.26 -10.22 11.99
C THR A 23 -32.97 -8.74 11.73
N THR A 24 -31.70 -8.35 11.74
CA THR A 24 -31.28 -6.97 11.52
C THR A 24 -29.98 -6.97 10.73
N TRP A 25 -29.92 -6.12 9.70
CA TRP A 25 -28.74 -5.94 8.86
C TRP A 25 -28.30 -4.48 8.91
N GLU A 26 -27.01 -4.27 9.17
CA GLU A 26 -26.34 -2.98 9.02
C GLU A 26 -25.44 -3.08 7.79
N PHE A 27 -25.74 -2.30 6.74
CA PHE A 27 -24.93 -2.25 5.54
C PHE A 27 -24.05 -1.01 5.56
N HIS A 28 -22.74 -1.19 5.65
CA HIS A 28 -21.79 -0.11 5.38
C HIS A 28 -21.38 -0.17 3.91
N THR A 29 -21.89 0.75 3.11
CA THR A 29 -21.41 0.94 1.73
C THR A 29 -20.18 1.85 1.79
N SER A 30 -19.00 1.29 1.62
CA SER A 30 -17.81 2.12 1.39
C SER A 30 -17.90 2.68 -0.02
N SER A 31 -17.96 4.00 -0.12
CA SER A 31 -17.94 4.69 -1.42
C SER A 31 -16.61 4.42 -2.15
N THR A 32 -16.61 4.50 -3.48
CA THR A 32 -15.38 4.45 -4.29
C THR A 32 -14.36 5.47 -3.80
N GLU A 33 -14.82 6.66 -3.41
CA GLU A 33 -13.98 7.72 -2.83
C GLU A 33 -13.33 7.27 -1.51
N SER A 34 -14.08 6.62 -0.63
CA SER A 34 -13.57 6.11 0.65
C SER A 34 -12.57 4.96 0.48
N MET A 35 -12.68 4.18 -0.61
CA MET A 35 -11.76 3.08 -0.90
C MET A 35 -10.49 3.55 -1.63
N ILE A 36 -10.64 4.44 -2.59
CA ILE A 36 -9.56 4.85 -3.51
C ILE A 36 -8.86 6.12 -3.04
N GLY A 37 -9.57 7.06 -2.41
CA GLY A 37 -9.02 8.32 -1.92
C GLY A 37 -7.76 8.16 -1.07
N PRO A 38 -7.73 7.25 -0.08
CA PRO A 38 -6.52 6.98 0.70
C PRO A 38 -5.32 6.51 -0.15
N LEU A 39 -5.56 5.69 -1.18
CA LEU A 39 -4.51 5.22 -2.10
C LEU A 39 -4.00 6.35 -3.01
N LEU A 40 -4.90 7.22 -3.47
CA LEU A 40 -4.52 8.40 -4.25
C LEU A 40 -3.69 9.38 -3.42
N SER A 41 -4.07 9.59 -2.16
CA SER A 41 -3.31 10.40 -1.21
C SER A 41 -1.89 9.84 -1.02
N MET A 42 -1.78 8.53 -0.79
CA MET A 42 -0.48 7.86 -0.67
C MET A 42 0.36 7.99 -1.94
N ARG A 43 -0.24 7.79 -3.11
CA ARG A 43 0.43 7.95 -4.41
C ARG A 43 0.95 9.38 -4.57
N ASN A 44 0.13 10.39 -4.29
CA ASN A 44 0.51 11.78 -4.47
C ASN A 44 1.64 12.19 -3.52
N ASP A 45 1.56 11.82 -2.24
CA ASP A 45 2.65 12.04 -1.26
C ASP A 45 3.93 11.31 -1.68
N ALA A 46 3.83 10.07 -2.17
CA ALA A 46 4.99 9.32 -2.65
C ALA A 46 5.63 9.99 -3.87
N LEU A 47 4.84 10.44 -4.85
CA LEU A 47 5.33 11.13 -6.04
C LEU A 47 5.99 12.47 -5.69
N GLU A 48 5.42 13.23 -4.76
CA GLU A 48 6.00 14.49 -4.29
C GLU A 48 7.35 14.27 -3.60
N ARG A 49 7.45 13.23 -2.75
CA ARG A 49 8.72 12.85 -2.09
C ARG A 49 9.76 12.35 -3.08
N ILE A 50 9.32 11.61 -4.10
CA ILE A 50 10.21 11.08 -5.13
C ILE A 50 10.77 12.19 -6.00
N GLY A 51 9.93 13.14 -6.43
CA GLY A 51 10.32 14.18 -7.37
C GLY A 51 10.96 13.57 -8.62
N ASP A 52 12.17 14.00 -8.97
CA ASP A 52 12.95 13.47 -10.09
C ASP A 52 13.78 12.23 -9.73
N GLY A 53 13.74 11.76 -8.48
CA GLY A 53 14.45 10.59 -7.96
C GLY A 53 15.14 10.85 -6.62
N ILE A 54 14.96 9.96 -5.64
CA ILE A 54 15.51 10.12 -4.28
C ILE A 54 16.91 9.51 -4.13
N GLY A 55 17.28 8.57 -5.00
CA GLY A 55 18.59 7.92 -4.95
C GLY A 55 18.59 6.57 -5.65
N CYS A 56 19.66 6.29 -6.39
CA CYS A 56 19.96 4.98 -6.97
C CYS A 56 21.46 4.73 -6.79
N THR A 57 21.81 3.64 -6.12
CA THR A 57 23.19 3.22 -5.90
C THR A 57 23.42 1.91 -6.64
N VAL A 58 24.32 1.92 -7.63
CA VAL A 58 24.76 0.70 -8.31
C VAL A 58 25.89 0.08 -7.49
N GLU A 59 25.66 -1.14 -7.01
CA GLU A 59 26.63 -1.90 -6.20
C GLU A 59 27.54 -2.76 -7.06
N SER A 60 26.98 -3.38 -8.10
CA SER A 60 27.77 -4.20 -9.04
C SER A 60 27.28 -4.05 -10.46
N ASN A 61 28.22 -4.20 -11.39
CA ASN A 61 27.96 -4.21 -12.83
C ASN A 61 28.89 -5.24 -13.47
N THR A 62 28.34 -6.42 -13.79
CA THR A 62 29.10 -7.57 -14.27
C THR A 62 28.64 -7.97 -15.66
N GLU A 63 29.59 -8.14 -16.57
CA GLU A 63 29.36 -8.72 -17.89
C GLU A 63 29.35 -10.25 -17.79
N VAL A 64 28.28 -10.89 -18.26
CA VAL A 64 28.10 -12.34 -18.23
C VAL A 64 28.30 -12.91 -19.64
N PHE A 65 29.20 -13.88 -19.75
CA PHE A 65 29.52 -14.59 -20.98
C PHE A 65 28.89 -15.98 -21.00
N ASP A 66 28.54 -16.47 -22.18
CA ASP A 66 28.10 -17.84 -22.39
C ASP A 66 29.29 -18.83 -22.48
N GLU A 67 28.97 -20.11 -22.64
CA GLU A 67 29.97 -21.18 -22.75
C GLU A 67 30.86 -21.05 -24.00
N GLU A 68 30.42 -20.29 -25.02
CA GLU A 68 31.14 -20.04 -26.27
C GLU A 68 32.03 -18.79 -26.19
N GLY A 69 32.00 -18.07 -25.06
CA GLY A 69 32.77 -16.85 -24.83
C GLY A 69 32.12 -15.59 -25.44
N ASN A 70 30.90 -15.69 -25.94
CA ASN A 70 30.13 -14.53 -26.38
C ASN A 70 29.42 -13.88 -25.20
N ARG A 71 29.21 -12.56 -25.28
CA ARG A 71 28.46 -11.86 -24.24
C ARG A 71 26.99 -12.23 -24.29
N SER A 72 26.48 -12.75 -23.17
CA SER A 72 25.08 -13.08 -22.99
C SER A 72 24.28 -11.85 -22.53
N HIS A 73 24.65 -11.26 -21.39
CA HIS A 73 23.94 -10.13 -20.79
C HIS A 73 24.81 -9.38 -19.79
N TRP A 74 24.37 -8.20 -19.40
CA TRP A 74 24.89 -7.47 -18.24
C TRP A 74 23.98 -7.72 -17.04
N LEU A 75 24.58 -8.02 -15.89
CA LEU A 75 23.89 -8.10 -14.61
C LEU A 75 24.32 -6.91 -13.76
N MET A 76 23.36 -6.05 -13.42
CA MET A 76 23.56 -4.96 -12.48
C MET A 76 22.77 -5.21 -11.21
N THR A 77 23.41 -4.97 -10.07
CA THR A 77 22.75 -4.98 -8.76
C THR A 77 22.91 -3.63 -8.10
N GLY A 78 21.94 -3.26 -7.29
CA GLY A 78 22.00 -2.00 -6.57
C GLY A 78 20.82 -1.82 -5.65
N THR A 79 20.70 -0.63 -5.10
CA THR A 79 19.56 -0.21 -4.30
C THR A 79 18.96 1.08 -4.83
N PHE A 80 17.66 1.27 -4.62
CA PHE A 80 17.00 2.54 -4.83
C PHE A 80 16.21 2.96 -3.59
N THR A 81 16.16 4.26 -3.33
CA THR A 81 15.46 4.81 -2.18
C THR A 81 13.97 5.02 -2.52
N THR A 82 13.08 4.52 -1.68
CA THR A 82 11.62 4.70 -1.83
C THR A 82 10.95 5.04 -0.49
N PRO A 83 9.87 5.85 -0.48
CA PRO A 83 9.09 6.09 0.73
C PRO A 83 8.31 4.84 1.17
N GLN A 84 8.38 4.50 2.45
CA GLN A 84 7.62 3.41 3.06
C GLN A 84 6.38 3.92 3.79
N TYR A 85 5.28 3.17 3.66
CA TYR A 85 3.98 3.44 4.34
C TYR A 85 3.52 2.27 5.23
N THR A 86 4.33 1.22 5.36
CA THR A 86 4.03 0.06 6.21
C THR A 86 4.69 0.17 7.58
N GLU A 87 4.06 -0.42 8.59
CA GLU A 87 4.57 -0.44 9.97
C GLU A 87 5.85 -1.27 10.11
N SER A 88 6.03 -2.28 9.25
CA SER A 88 7.20 -3.15 9.17
C SER A 88 7.68 -3.26 7.73
N PHE A 89 8.96 -3.56 7.57
CA PHE A 89 9.56 -3.90 6.27
C PHE A 89 9.26 -5.34 5.85
N PHE A 90 9.21 -6.26 6.80
CA PHE A 90 9.06 -7.68 6.52
C PHE A 90 7.58 -8.07 6.48
N PRO A 91 7.13 -8.77 5.42
CA PRO A 91 5.76 -9.24 5.34
C PRO A 91 5.48 -10.35 6.37
N PRO A 92 4.25 -10.43 6.91
CA PRO A 92 3.13 -9.52 6.68
C PRO A 92 3.27 -8.20 7.46
N ALA A 93 3.01 -7.06 6.81
CA ALA A 93 3.07 -5.73 7.42
C ALA A 93 1.80 -4.94 7.10
N LEU A 94 1.28 -4.22 8.10
CA LEU A 94 0.12 -3.35 7.94
C LEU A 94 0.54 -1.99 7.37
N ILE A 95 -0.36 -1.34 6.63
CA ILE A 95 -0.21 0.07 6.26
C ILE A 95 -0.44 0.92 7.51
N ARG A 96 0.49 1.83 7.78
CA ARG A 96 0.36 2.83 8.84
C ARG A 96 -0.66 3.87 8.42
N ARG A 97 -1.65 4.11 9.28
CA ARG A 97 -2.76 5.03 9.03
C ARG A 97 -2.78 6.16 10.06
N THR A 98 -3.37 7.29 9.71
CA THR A 98 -3.52 8.45 10.61
C THR A 98 -4.29 8.08 11.87
N SER A 99 -5.44 7.40 11.74
CA SER A 99 -6.24 6.95 12.86
C SER A 99 -7.17 5.78 12.47
N ILE A 100 -8.04 5.34 13.38
CA ILE A 100 -9.02 4.30 13.10
C ILE A 100 -10.15 4.79 12.16
N ASP A 101 -10.47 6.08 12.25
CA ASP A 101 -11.52 6.75 11.49
C ASP A 101 -10.98 7.31 10.17
N ASP A 102 -9.75 7.85 10.18
CA ASP A 102 -9.04 8.31 8.98
C ASP A 102 -8.01 7.26 8.55
N ARG A 103 -8.39 6.51 7.51
CA ARG A 103 -7.59 5.41 6.97
C ARG A 103 -6.53 5.86 5.96
N THR A 104 -6.24 7.15 5.87
CA THR A 104 -5.19 7.70 5.02
C THR A 104 -3.82 7.12 5.42
N PRO A 105 -3.07 6.51 4.48
CA PRO A 105 -1.72 6.03 4.72
C PRO A 105 -0.76 7.17 5.08
N VAL A 106 0.14 6.94 6.03
CA VAL A 106 1.09 7.95 6.50
C VAL A 106 2.51 7.47 6.23
N PHE A 107 3.33 8.39 5.72
CA PHE A 107 4.76 8.17 5.51
C PHE A 107 5.44 7.72 6.82
N VAL A 108 6.33 6.75 6.68
CA VAL A 108 7.11 6.17 7.79
C VAL A 108 8.54 6.67 7.76
N GLU A 109 9.27 6.24 6.73
CA GLU A 109 10.68 6.51 6.51
C GLU A 109 11.01 6.24 5.04
N ASN A 110 12.13 6.77 4.58
CA ASN A 110 12.71 6.34 3.30
C ASN A 110 13.53 5.07 3.52
N ARG A 111 13.46 4.14 2.57
CA ARG A 111 14.19 2.88 2.65
C ARG A 111 14.83 2.51 1.31
N GLU A 112 15.99 1.86 1.41
CA GLU A 112 16.70 1.25 0.29
C GLU A 112 16.08 -0.10 -0.07
N ILE A 113 15.71 -0.26 -1.35
CA ILE A 113 15.18 -1.51 -1.91
C ILE A 113 16.18 -2.07 -2.90
N PRO A 114 16.60 -3.33 -2.73
CA PRO A 114 17.52 -3.94 -3.68
C PRO A 114 16.84 -4.19 -5.02
N PHE A 115 17.58 -4.02 -6.10
CA PHE A 115 17.16 -4.38 -7.44
C PHE A 115 18.23 -5.21 -8.15
N TRP A 116 17.76 -6.00 -9.11
CA TRP A 116 18.57 -6.69 -10.10
C TRP A 116 18.07 -6.29 -11.48
N LEU A 117 18.98 -5.83 -12.33
CA LEU A 117 18.68 -5.44 -13.70
C LEU A 117 19.51 -6.30 -14.64
N VAL A 118 18.83 -6.98 -15.56
CA VAL A 118 19.44 -7.77 -16.63
C VAL A 118 19.27 -7.00 -17.93
N ILE A 119 20.38 -6.68 -18.58
CA ILE A 119 20.39 -6.05 -19.91
C ILE A 119 20.87 -7.09 -20.93
N PRO A 120 19.99 -7.59 -21.81
CA PRO A 120 20.38 -8.57 -22.82
C PRO A 120 21.34 -7.94 -23.84
N ASN A 121 22.18 -8.77 -24.47
CA ASN A 121 23.12 -8.30 -25.48
C ASN A 121 22.43 -7.79 -26.76
N SER A 122 21.22 -8.26 -27.05
CA SER A 122 20.37 -7.80 -28.16
C SER A 122 18.91 -7.71 -27.71
N ALA A 123 18.16 -6.77 -28.28
CA ALA A 123 16.72 -6.61 -28.07
C ALA A 123 15.91 -7.67 -28.83
#